data_AF-A0A486P3M4-F1
#
_entry.id   AF-A0A486P3M4-F1
#
_cell.length_a   1.000
_cell.length_b   1.000
_cell.length_c   1.000
_cell.angle_alpha   90.00
_cell.angle_beta   90.00
_cell.angle_gamma   90.00
#
_symmetry.space_group_name_H-M   'P 1'
#
loop_
_entity.id
_entity.type
_entity.pdbx_description
1 polymer ?
#
loop_
_entity_poly.entity_id
_entity_poly.type
_entity_poly.pdbx_seq_one_letter_code
_entity_poly.pdbx_strand_id
1 'polypeptide(L)'
;MSALPAAVVRSATPSLQRSGLLCMAAGALSARQLPLTHNRLCDVAGQFARAIPEGDEEAGSGFYTVRSVSLPVYRRLRRDNHSHSVCLQQALLHLLAWKSESPWARQQAQRLLWQGGVLGEKGEFALLTLDDELRERQIVWPALRSLLAVTGFLVRFPAGPVFSD
;
A
#
# COMPACT_ATOMS: atom_id res chain seq x y z
N MET A 1 4.84 27.58 9.83
CA MET A 1 5.13 27.53 8.39
C MET A 1 6.33 26.62 8.16
N SER A 2 6.11 25.40 7.71
CA SER A 2 7.16 24.59 7.08
C SER A 2 6.62 24.18 5.72
N ALA A 3 6.79 25.09 4.77
CA ALA A 3 6.55 24.84 3.36
C ALA A 3 7.74 24.05 2.81
N LEU A 4 7.89 22.77 3.18
CA LEU A 4 8.58 21.86 2.29
C LEU A 4 7.74 21.81 1.01
N PRO A 5 8.32 22.18 -0.15
CA PRO A 5 7.63 22.99 -1.12
C PRO A 5 6.54 22.13 -1.75
N ALA A 6 5.29 22.61 -1.72
CA ALA A 6 4.22 22.00 -2.50
C ALA A 6 4.62 21.82 -3.99
N ALA A 7 5.62 22.55 -4.48
CA ALA A 7 6.24 22.36 -5.79
C ALA A 7 7.10 21.07 -5.91
N VAL A 8 7.92 20.72 -4.91
CA VAL A 8 8.76 19.50 -4.92
C VAL A 8 7.91 18.24 -4.76
N VAL A 9 6.83 18.32 -3.97
CA VAL A 9 5.89 17.21 -3.82
C VAL A 9 5.02 17.02 -5.08
N ARG A 10 4.79 18.08 -5.87
CA ARG A 10 4.03 18.03 -7.13
C ARG A 10 4.79 17.44 -8.31
N SER A 11 6.11 17.62 -8.37
CA SER A 11 6.96 17.00 -9.41
C SER A 11 7.43 15.58 -9.07
N ALA A 12 7.13 15.14 -7.85
CA ALA A 12 7.47 13.81 -7.37
C ALA A 12 6.61 12.73 -8.04
N THR A 13 7.20 11.56 -8.28
CA THR A 13 6.42 10.38 -8.63
C THR A 13 5.42 10.04 -7.51
N PRO A 14 4.28 9.39 -7.80
CA PRO A 14 3.30 9.02 -6.77
C PRO A 14 3.91 8.22 -5.61
N SER A 15 4.97 7.45 -5.86
CA SER A 15 5.72 6.74 -4.82
C SER A 15 6.46 7.69 -3.85
N LEU A 16 7.13 8.70 -4.39
CA LEU A 16 7.91 9.65 -3.59
C LEU A 16 6.98 10.62 -2.84
N GLN A 17 5.85 10.99 -3.43
CA GLN A 17 4.79 11.76 -2.76
C GLN A 17 4.21 11.01 -1.55
N ARG A 18 3.81 9.73 -1.71
CA ARG A 18 3.22 8.92 -0.62
C ARG A 18 4.20 8.72 0.54
N SER A 19 5.46 8.41 0.25
CA SER A 19 6.50 8.29 1.27
C SER A 19 6.77 9.62 1.99
N GLY A 20 6.84 10.72 1.25
CA GLY A 20 7.00 12.07 1.81
C GLY A 20 5.85 12.44 2.76
N LEU A 21 4.61 12.13 2.39
CA LEU A 21 3.43 12.38 3.22
C LEU A 21 3.45 11.58 4.53
N LEU A 22 3.86 10.30 4.48
CA LEU A 22 4.01 9.48 5.68
C LEU A 22 5.15 9.98 6.59
N CYS A 23 6.27 10.42 6.01
CA CYS A 23 7.36 11.04 6.77
C CYS A 23 6.91 12.34 7.44
N MET A 24 6.18 13.21 6.73
CA MET A 24 5.60 14.42 7.31
C MET A 24 4.61 14.10 8.44
N ALA A 25 3.75 13.09 8.25
CA ALA A 25 2.83 12.63 9.29
C ALA A 25 3.57 12.14 10.54
N ALA A 26 4.61 11.32 10.36
CA ALA A 26 5.46 10.85 11.45
C ALA A 26 6.15 12.01 12.19
N GLY A 27 6.68 13.00 11.46
CA GLY A 27 7.27 14.19 12.04
C GLY A 27 6.27 15.02 12.84
N ALA A 28 5.07 15.25 12.30
CA ALA A 28 4.01 16.00 12.95
C ALA A 28 3.51 15.32 14.24
N LEU A 29 3.33 14.00 14.22
CA LEU A 29 2.96 13.22 15.41
C LEU A 29 4.08 13.24 16.45
N SER A 30 5.34 13.08 16.02
CA SER A 30 6.51 13.08 16.92
C SER A 30 6.69 14.43 17.61
N ALA A 31 6.52 15.55 16.88
CA ALA A 31 6.60 16.90 17.45
C ALA A 31 5.54 17.15 18.53
N ARG A 32 4.40 16.44 18.48
CA ARG A 32 3.32 16.49 19.47
C ARG A 32 3.41 15.40 20.53
N GLN A 33 4.48 14.60 20.52
CA GLN A 33 4.66 13.44 21.39
C GLN A 33 3.49 12.43 21.33
N LEU A 34 2.85 12.32 20.16
CA LEU A 34 1.77 11.38 19.93
C LEU A 34 2.32 10.03 19.43
N PRO A 35 1.71 8.90 19.81
CA PRO A 35 2.16 7.59 19.36
C PRO A 35 2.07 7.44 17.83
N LEU A 36 3.13 6.87 17.25
CA LEU A 36 3.20 6.50 15.84
C LEU A 36 2.47 5.17 15.62
N THR A 37 1.19 5.26 15.33
CA THR A 37 0.35 4.11 14.97
C THR A 37 -0.01 4.20 13.50
N HIS A 38 -0.19 3.05 12.82
CA HIS A 38 -0.47 3.09 11.38
C HIS A 38 -1.77 3.85 11.05
N ASN A 39 -2.82 3.74 11.87
CA ASN A 39 -4.05 4.51 11.67
C ASN A 39 -3.78 6.02 11.72
N ARG A 40 -3.10 6.51 12.76
CA ARG A 40 -2.77 7.94 12.89
C ARG A 40 -1.85 8.44 11.78
N LEU A 41 -0.85 7.64 11.39
CA LEU A 41 0.03 7.96 10.28
C LEU A 41 -0.77 8.15 8.99
N CYS A 42 -1.69 7.23 8.70
CA CYS A 42 -2.57 7.30 7.53
C CYS A 42 -3.52 8.51 7.59
N ASP A 43 -4.15 8.77 8.74
CA ASP A 43 -5.13 9.85 8.88
C ASP A 43 -4.47 11.22 8.72
N VAL A 44 -3.31 11.45 9.38
CA VAL A 44 -2.53 12.71 9.25
C VAL A 44 -1.95 12.86 7.85
N ALA A 45 -1.41 11.78 7.26
CA ALA A 45 -0.92 11.83 5.88
C ALA A 45 -2.05 12.18 4.90
N GLY A 46 -3.27 11.68 5.12
CA GLY A 46 -4.44 12.02 4.31
C GLY A 46 -4.94 13.43 4.50
N GLN A 47 -4.81 14.02 5.70
CA GLN A 47 -5.05 15.45 5.91
C GLN A 47 -4.06 16.30 5.11
N PHE A 48 -2.76 15.95 5.15
CA PHE A 48 -1.75 16.64 4.36
C PHE A 48 -1.95 16.48 2.85
N ALA A 49 -2.31 15.28 2.39
CA ALA A 49 -2.57 15.02 0.98
C ALA A 49 -3.73 15.86 0.45
N ARG A 50 -4.84 15.97 1.20
CA ARG A 50 -6.01 16.79 0.83
C ARG A 50 -5.71 18.29 0.79
N ALA A 51 -4.68 18.75 1.48
CA ALA A 51 -4.23 20.15 1.40
C ALA A 51 -3.41 20.45 0.13
N ILE A 52 -3.02 19.43 -0.65
CA ILE A 52 -2.30 19.57 -1.92
C ILE A 52 -3.33 19.57 -3.05
N PRO A 53 -3.43 20.65 -3.87
CA PRO A 53 -4.24 20.65 -5.08
C PRO A 53 -3.80 19.53 -6.02
N GLU A 54 -4.75 18.76 -6.56
CA GLU A 54 -4.48 17.56 -7.39
C GLU A 54 -3.58 16.52 -6.68
N GLY A 55 -3.66 16.45 -5.35
CA GLY A 55 -2.93 15.48 -4.55
C GLY A 55 -3.30 14.03 -4.87
N ASP A 56 -2.39 13.11 -4.54
CA ASP A 56 -2.60 11.66 -4.72
C ASP A 56 -3.88 11.18 -4.00
N GLU A 57 -4.87 10.72 -4.76
CA GLU A 57 -6.19 10.32 -4.24
C GLU A 57 -6.09 9.22 -3.17
N GLU A 58 -5.18 8.26 -3.37
CA GLU A 58 -4.96 7.20 -2.40
C GLU A 58 -4.45 7.76 -1.08
N ALA A 59 -3.46 8.65 -1.09
CA ALA A 59 -2.99 9.30 0.11
C ALA A 59 -4.10 10.17 0.72
N GLY A 60 -4.88 10.89 -0.09
CA GLY A 60 -6.03 11.69 0.34
C GLY A 60 -7.10 10.88 1.08
N SER A 61 -7.29 9.61 0.67
CA SER A 61 -8.17 8.64 1.35
C SER A 61 -7.59 8.07 2.66
N GLY A 62 -6.38 8.50 3.06
CA GLY A 62 -5.66 7.91 4.19
C GLY A 62 -5.19 6.49 3.88
N PHE A 63 -4.76 6.22 2.64
CA PHE A 63 -4.33 4.90 2.17
C PHE A 63 -5.40 3.82 2.36
N TYR A 64 -6.65 4.13 1.98
CA TYR A 64 -7.79 3.24 2.15
C TYR A 64 -7.52 1.84 1.58
N THR A 65 -6.96 1.73 0.37
CA THR A 65 -6.66 0.43 -0.25
C THR A 65 -5.66 -0.35 0.60
N VAL A 66 -4.63 0.30 1.12
CA VAL A 66 -3.67 -0.38 1.99
C VAL A 66 -4.33 -0.86 3.28
N ARG A 67 -5.10 -0.01 3.93
CA ARG A 67 -5.75 -0.31 5.22
C ARG A 67 -6.81 -1.41 5.12
N SER A 68 -7.53 -1.48 3.99
CA SER A 68 -8.64 -2.41 3.77
C SER A 68 -8.25 -3.70 3.04
N VAL A 69 -7.22 -3.67 2.18
CA VAL A 69 -6.87 -4.79 1.30
C VAL A 69 -5.56 -5.43 1.71
N SER A 70 -4.42 -4.73 1.58
CA SER A 70 -3.11 -5.36 1.69
C SER A 70 -2.63 -5.55 3.13
N LEU A 71 -2.88 -4.58 4.01
CA LEU A 71 -2.41 -4.60 5.39
C LEU A 71 -3.08 -5.70 6.25
N PRO A 72 -4.41 -5.94 6.16
CA PRO A 72 -5.05 -7.04 6.88
C PRO A 72 -4.51 -8.42 6.45
N VAL A 73 -4.32 -8.62 5.14
CA VAL A 73 -3.74 -9.85 4.58
C VAL A 73 -2.34 -10.08 5.15
N TYR A 74 -1.48 -9.08 5.06
CA TYR A 74 -0.12 -9.15 5.58
C TYR A 74 -0.11 -9.51 7.08
N ARG A 75 -0.89 -8.78 7.89
CA ARG A 75 -0.93 -8.98 9.34
C ARG A 75 -1.46 -10.35 9.73
N ARG A 76 -2.45 -10.88 9.01
CA ARG A 76 -2.95 -12.24 9.22
C ARG A 76 -1.84 -13.26 8.97
N LEU A 77 -1.16 -13.19 7.83
CA LEU A 77 -0.09 -14.14 7.50
C LEU A 77 1.10 -14.07 8.45
N ARG A 78 1.40 -12.87 8.98
CA ARG A 78 2.40 -12.72 10.03
C ARG A 78 2.00 -13.39 11.34
N ARG A 79 0.71 -13.35 11.71
CA ARG A 79 0.20 -14.10 12.88
C ARG A 79 0.30 -15.60 12.65
N ASP A 80 0.10 -16.03 11.41
CA ASP A 80 0.25 -17.43 10.97
C ASP A 80 1.74 -17.82 10.74
N ASN A 81 2.69 -17.00 11.20
CA ASN A 81 4.14 -17.23 11.15
C ASN A 81 4.77 -17.33 9.75
N HIS A 82 4.10 -16.83 8.70
CA HIS A 82 4.68 -16.77 7.37
C HIS A 82 5.81 -15.73 7.25
N SER A 83 6.73 -15.97 6.32
CA SER A 83 7.86 -15.08 6.03
C SER A 83 7.38 -13.71 5.52
N HIS A 84 8.20 -12.68 5.70
CA HIS A 84 7.90 -11.34 5.17
C HIS A 84 7.68 -11.35 3.64
N SER A 85 8.47 -12.15 2.90
CA SER A 85 8.35 -12.27 1.45
C SER A 85 6.97 -12.79 1.05
N VAL A 86 6.54 -13.91 1.65
CA VAL A 86 5.22 -14.50 1.39
C VAL A 86 4.11 -13.51 1.73
N CYS A 87 4.24 -12.79 2.84
CA CYS A 87 3.25 -11.78 3.24
C CYS A 87 3.13 -10.64 2.20
N LEU A 88 4.25 -10.16 1.64
CA LEU A 88 4.24 -9.13 0.60
C LEU A 88 3.71 -9.67 -0.74
N GLN A 89 4.12 -10.87 -1.15
CA GLN A 89 3.67 -11.49 -2.40
C GLN A 89 2.16 -11.76 -2.36
N GLN A 90 1.63 -12.24 -1.24
CA GLN A 90 0.18 -12.41 -1.08
C GLN A 90 -0.54 -11.05 -1.08
N ALA A 91 -0.03 -10.06 -0.33
CA ALA A 91 -0.60 -8.71 -0.33
C ALA A 91 -0.60 -8.08 -1.74
N LEU A 92 0.45 -8.31 -2.53
CA LEU A 92 0.56 -7.90 -3.93
C LEU A 92 -0.55 -8.51 -4.78
N LEU A 93 -0.83 -9.82 -4.65
CA LEU A 93 -1.93 -10.46 -5.36
C LEU A 93 -3.29 -9.86 -5.02
N HIS A 94 -3.54 -9.58 -3.74
CA HIS A 94 -4.78 -8.91 -3.32
C HIS A 94 -4.90 -7.49 -3.89
N LEU A 95 -3.80 -6.73 -3.94
CA LEU A 95 -3.78 -5.42 -4.58
C LEU A 95 -4.10 -5.55 -6.08
N LEU A 96 -3.48 -6.49 -6.79
CA LEU A 96 -3.74 -6.76 -8.22
C LEU A 96 -5.21 -7.11 -8.47
N ALA A 97 -5.77 -8.01 -7.67
CA ALA A 97 -7.16 -8.43 -7.77
C ALA A 97 -8.16 -7.30 -7.54
N TRP A 98 -7.80 -6.31 -6.71
CA TRP A 98 -8.70 -5.22 -6.29
C TRP A 98 -8.58 -3.96 -7.14
N LYS A 99 -7.35 -3.46 -7.37
CA LYS A 99 -7.10 -2.09 -7.88
C LYS A 99 -6.37 -2.05 -9.24
N SER A 100 -6.09 -3.19 -9.87
CA SER A 100 -5.58 -3.17 -11.24
C SER A 100 -6.60 -2.55 -12.19
N GLU A 101 -6.15 -1.65 -13.06
CA GLU A 101 -6.97 -1.07 -14.14
C GLU A 101 -7.24 -2.09 -15.26
N SER A 102 -6.35 -3.07 -15.45
CA SER A 102 -6.54 -4.15 -16.41
C SER A 102 -7.54 -5.18 -15.86
N PRO A 103 -8.71 -5.38 -16.50
CA PRO A 103 -9.68 -6.39 -16.08
C PRO A 103 -9.10 -7.81 -16.15
N TRP A 104 -8.26 -8.08 -17.15
CA TRP A 104 -7.58 -9.37 -17.30
C TRP A 104 -6.65 -9.64 -16.11
N ALA A 105 -5.85 -8.65 -15.70
CA ALA A 105 -4.94 -8.81 -14.56
C ALA A 105 -5.70 -9.02 -13.25
N ARG A 106 -6.83 -8.31 -13.05
CA ARG A 106 -7.73 -8.56 -11.91
C ARG A 106 -8.23 -10.00 -11.92
N GLN A 107 -8.69 -10.49 -13.06
CA GLN A 107 -9.22 -11.84 -13.19
C GLN A 107 -8.16 -12.91 -12.93
N GLN A 108 -6.94 -12.76 -13.45
CA GLN A 108 -5.86 -13.72 -13.18
C GLN A 108 -5.45 -13.72 -11.71
N ALA A 109 -5.30 -12.54 -11.10
CA ALA A 109 -4.99 -12.44 -9.68
C ALA A 109 -6.09 -13.09 -8.82
N GLN A 110 -7.37 -12.87 -9.15
CA GLN A 110 -8.49 -13.51 -8.46
C GLN A 110 -8.48 -15.04 -8.60
N ARG A 111 -8.21 -15.56 -9.80
CA ARG A 111 -8.08 -17.01 -10.03
C ARG A 111 -6.96 -17.61 -9.19
N LEU A 112 -5.80 -16.96 -9.17
CA LEU A 112 -4.67 -17.42 -8.37
C LEU A 112 -5.01 -17.37 -6.86
N LEU A 113 -5.70 -16.31 -6.40
CA LEU A 113 -6.19 -16.24 -5.01
C LEU A 113 -7.18 -17.36 -4.66
N TRP A 114 -8.08 -17.76 -5.58
CA TRP A 114 -8.98 -18.90 -5.37
C TRP A 114 -8.25 -20.23 -5.22
N GLN A 115 -7.05 -20.36 -5.78
CA GLN A 115 -6.18 -21.53 -5.63
C GLN A 115 -5.30 -21.48 -4.37
N GLY A 116 -5.51 -20.49 -3.49
CA GLY A 116 -4.70 -20.27 -2.28
C GLY A 116 -3.64 -19.17 -2.44
N GLY A 117 -3.54 -18.54 -3.60
CA GLY A 117 -2.53 -17.53 -3.91
C GLY A 117 -1.12 -18.12 -3.84
N VAL A 118 -0.20 -17.38 -3.23
CA VAL A 118 1.19 -17.79 -3.02
C VAL A 118 1.29 -19.00 -2.07
N LEU A 119 0.30 -19.18 -1.20
CA LEU A 119 0.22 -20.32 -0.27
C LEU A 119 -0.37 -21.58 -0.93
N GLY A 120 -0.93 -21.43 -2.14
CA GLY A 120 -1.48 -22.55 -2.90
C GLY A 120 -0.39 -23.52 -3.38
N GLU A 121 -0.81 -24.69 -3.86
CA GLU A 121 0.11 -25.62 -4.50
C GLU A 121 0.79 -24.94 -5.71
N LYS A 122 2.13 -24.89 -5.71
CA LYS A 122 2.93 -24.16 -6.71
C LYS A 122 2.62 -22.65 -6.80
N GLY A 123 2.10 -22.05 -5.73
CA GLY A 123 1.65 -20.65 -5.70
C GLY A 123 2.73 -19.63 -6.08
N GLU A 124 3.97 -19.82 -5.62
CA GLU A 124 5.09 -18.95 -6.00
C GLU A 124 5.42 -19.04 -7.50
N PHE A 125 5.42 -20.25 -8.07
CA PHE A 125 5.61 -20.44 -9.50
C PHE A 125 4.48 -19.79 -10.31
N ALA A 126 3.23 -19.97 -9.88
CA ALA A 126 2.08 -19.35 -10.53
C ALA A 126 2.12 -17.81 -10.47
N LEU A 127 2.64 -17.23 -9.39
CA LEU A 127 2.87 -15.79 -9.30
C LEU A 127 3.95 -15.32 -10.29
N LEU A 128 5.04 -16.07 -10.46
CA LEU A 128 6.08 -15.76 -11.46
C LEU A 128 5.53 -15.85 -12.89
N THR A 129 4.74 -16.88 -13.19
CA THR A 129 4.05 -16.99 -14.49
C THR A 129 3.14 -15.79 -14.73
N LEU A 130 2.38 -15.35 -13.72
CA LEU A 130 1.55 -14.15 -13.83
C LEU A 130 2.39 -12.88 -14.10
N ASP A 131 3.56 -12.73 -13.47
CA ASP A 131 4.46 -11.60 -13.74
C ASP A 131 4.95 -11.58 -15.20
N ASP A 132 5.32 -12.75 -15.74
CA ASP A 132 5.72 -12.88 -17.14
C ASP A 132 4.56 -12.54 -18.09
N GLU A 133 3.35 -13.04 -17.83
CA GLU A 133 2.17 -12.74 -18.65
C GLU A 133 1.78 -11.25 -18.61
N LEU A 134 1.94 -10.59 -17.45
CA LEU A 134 1.74 -9.14 -17.30
C LEU A 134 2.76 -8.37 -18.14
N ARG A 135 4.02 -8.80 -18.13
CA ARG A 135 5.11 -8.21 -18.91
C ARG A 135 4.87 -8.34 -20.41
N GLU A 136 4.48 -9.53 -20.88
CA GLU A 136 4.14 -9.79 -22.28
C GLU A 136 3.00 -8.90 -22.78
N ARG A 137 2.01 -8.65 -21.92
CA ARG A 137 0.86 -7.79 -22.23
C ARG A 137 1.16 -6.30 -22.02
N GLN A 138 2.37 -5.96 -21.62
CA GLN A 138 2.80 -4.60 -21.29
C GLN A 138 1.88 -3.93 -20.25
N ILE A 139 1.31 -4.73 -19.35
CA ILE A 139 0.45 -4.23 -18.28
C ILE A 139 1.35 -3.66 -17.18
N VAL A 140 1.44 -2.35 -17.13
CA VAL A 140 2.19 -1.64 -16.10
C VAL A 140 1.22 -1.05 -15.09
N TRP A 141 1.52 -1.24 -13.81
CA TRP A 141 0.79 -0.59 -12.74
C TRP A 141 1.74 0.22 -11.83
N PRO A 142 2.01 1.49 -12.17
CA PRO A 142 3.00 2.30 -11.45
C PRO A 142 2.67 2.49 -9.97
N ALA A 143 1.37 2.61 -9.64
CA ALA A 143 0.91 2.81 -8.28
C ALA A 143 1.06 1.55 -7.39
N LEU A 144 1.14 0.35 -7.97
CA LEU A 144 1.22 -0.90 -7.20
C LEU A 144 2.45 -0.95 -6.30
N ARG A 145 3.62 -0.61 -6.85
CA ARG A 145 4.89 -0.66 -6.11
C ARG A 145 4.85 0.25 -4.88
N SER A 146 4.24 1.43 -5.00
CA SER A 146 4.13 2.34 -3.87
C SER A 146 3.11 1.88 -2.83
N LEU A 147 1.98 1.30 -3.23
CA LEU A 147 1.04 0.68 -2.27
C LEU A 147 1.68 -0.47 -1.51
N LEU A 148 2.45 -1.31 -2.20
CA LEU A 148 3.16 -2.42 -1.57
C LEU A 148 4.25 -1.93 -0.61
N ALA A 149 4.99 -0.88 -1.00
CA ALA A 149 5.97 -0.23 -0.12
C ALA A 149 5.31 0.38 1.13
N VAL A 150 4.19 1.09 0.97
CA VAL A 150 3.41 1.64 2.09
C VAL A 150 2.92 0.51 3.00
N THR A 151 2.47 -0.62 2.43
CA THR A 151 2.11 -1.81 3.21
C THR A 151 3.29 -2.29 4.06
N GLY A 152 4.46 -2.49 3.44
CA GLY A 152 5.69 -2.92 4.13
C GLY A 152 6.20 -1.93 5.18
N PHE A 153 5.90 -0.64 5.03
CA PHE A 153 6.19 0.39 6.02
C PHE A 153 5.20 0.34 7.20
N LEU A 154 3.89 0.38 6.92
CA LEU A 154 2.86 0.48 7.96
C LEU A 154 2.79 -0.75 8.88
N VAL A 155 3.24 -1.92 8.43
CA VAL A 155 3.31 -3.14 9.27
C VAL A 155 4.31 -3.02 10.43
N ARG A 156 5.25 -2.06 10.35
CA ARG A 156 6.22 -1.79 11.43
C ARG A 156 5.62 -0.98 12.58
N PHE A 157 4.41 -0.45 12.39
CA PHE A 157 3.71 0.35 13.39
C PHE A 157 2.53 -0.42 13.96
N PRO A 158 2.25 -0.27 15.27
CA PRO A 158 1.10 -0.88 15.90
C PRO A 158 -0.21 -0.40 15.25
N ALA A 159 -1.27 -1.17 15.48
CA ALA A 159 -2.58 -0.84 14.97
C ALA A 159 -2.98 0.59 15.40
N GLY A 160 -2.94 0.78 16.72
CA GLY A 160 -3.49 1.97 17.34
C GLY A 160 -5.00 2.09 17.14
N PRO A 161 -5.59 3.10 17.75
CA PRO A 161 -7.03 3.31 17.68
C PRO A 161 -7.46 3.74 16.27
N VAL A 162 -8.70 3.41 15.93
CA VAL A 162 -9.41 3.95 14.76
C VAL A 162 -10.21 5.14 15.29
N PHE A 163 -9.59 6.30 15.45
CA PHE A 163 -10.34 7.49 15.87
C PHE A 163 -10.67 8.34 14.66
N SER A 164 -11.96 8.60 14.49
CA SER A 164 -12.48 9.76 13.76
C SER A 164 -12.66 10.86 14.81
N ASP A 165 -11.77 11.84 14.81
CA ASP A 165 -12.06 13.15 15.40
C ASP A 165 -12.53 14.08 14.28
#